data_AF-A0A3N5MQ78-F1
#
_entry.id   AF-A0A3N5MQ78-F1
#
_cell.length_a   1.000
_cell.length_b   1.000
_cell.length_c   1.000
_cell.angle_alpha   90.00
_cell.angle_beta   90.00
_cell.angle_gamma   90.00
#
_symmetry.space_group_name_H-M   'P 1'
#
loop_
_entity.id
_entity.type
_entity.pdbx_description
1 polymer ?
#
loop_
_entity_poly.entity_id
_entity_poly.type
_entity_poly.pdbx_seq_one_letter_code
_entity_poly.pdbx_strand_id
1 'polypeptide(L)'
;MRSGRLLIFVYNCDRGNLSAIKDYSQKLSLDKAPECNLLALISSPVGIKKGWKRYIQELGIPARFLHKDEYEEEFGALLTPLPAVFLHIQKTRILLISGDELGRIKTVEDLIALVNQKIGG
;
A
#
# COMPACT_ATOMS: atom_id res chain seq x y z
N MET A 1 -17.24 19.48 -4.46
CA MET A 1 -15.89 19.84 -4.95
C MET A 1 -15.00 18.65 -4.69
N ARG A 2 -14.52 17.95 -5.72
CA ARG A 2 -13.67 16.76 -5.51
C ARG A 2 -12.32 17.27 -5.02
N SER A 3 -12.06 17.13 -3.72
CA SER A 3 -10.76 17.36 -3.10
C SER A 3 -9.72 16.72 -4.02
N GLY A 4 -8.88 17.54 -4.67
CA GLY A 4 -7.95 17.08 -5.70
C GLY A 4 -6.79 16.25 -5.16
N ARG A 5 -7.02 15.47 -4.10
CA ARG A 5 -6.05 14.63 -3.39
C ARG A 5 -6.48 13.18 -3.56
N LEU A 6 -5.56 12.31 -3.94
CA LEU A 6 -5.79 10.87 -4.10
C LEU A 6 -4.59 10.14 -3.49
N LEU A 7 -4.87 9.23 -2.57
CA LEU A 7 -3.87 8.35 -2.00
C LEU A 7 -3.74 7.11 -2.87
N ILE A 8 -2.52 6.76 -3.24
CA ILE A 8 -2.22 5.57 -4.02
C ILE A 8 -1.21 4.72 -3.24
N PHE A 9 -1.69 3.57 -2.82
CA PHE A 9 -0.90 2.56 -2.13
C PHE A 9 -0.38 1.58 -3.17
N VAL A 10 0.93 1.53 -3.35
CA VAL A 10 1.60 0.68 -4.34
C VAL A 10 2.27 -0.49 -3.64
N TYR A 11 1.82 -1.70 -3.98
CA TYR A 11 2.39 -2.94 -3.47
C TYR A 11 3.66 -3.33 -4.23
N ASN A 12 4.62 -3.94 -3.53
CA ASN A 12 5.77 -4.58 -4.16
C ASN A 12 5.40 -6.00 -4.66
N CYS A 13 4.38 -6.10 -5.49
CA CYS A 13 3.97 -7.34 -6.14
C CYS A 13 3.46 -7.02 -7.54
N ASP A 14 3.85 -7.84 -8.50
CA ASP A 14 3.45 -7.72 -9.90
C ASP A 14 2.18 -8.55 -10.15
N ARG A 15 1.29 -8.07 -11.03
CA ARG A 15 0.03 -8.77 -11.40
C ARG A 15 0.27 -10.23 -11.83
N GLY A 16 1.42 -10.51 -12.45
CA GLY A 16 1.81 -11.83 -12.93
C GLY A 16 2.17 -12.84 -11.82
N ASN A 17 2.52 -12.39 -10.62
CA ASN A 17 2.94 -13.30 -9.54
C ASN A 17 1.76 -13.82 -8.68
N LEU A 18 0.56 -13.24 -8.84
CA LEU A 18 -0.66 -13.75 -8.20
C LEU A 18 -1.09 -15.13 -8.75
N SER A 19 -0.63 -15.52 -9.94
CA SER A 19 -0.88 -16.86 -10.50
C SER A 19 -0.13 -17.99 -9.76
N ALA A 20 0.89 -17.66 -8.97
CA ALA A 20 1.64 -18.64 -8.17
C ALA A 20 1.01 -18.94 -6.80
N ILE A 21 -0.05 -18.23 -6.40
CA ILE A 21 -0.67 -18.43 -5.08
C ILE A 21 -1.66 -19.60 -5.07
N LYS A 22 -2.02 -20.14 -6.24
CA LYS A 22 -2.95 -21.28 -6.33
C LYS A 22 -2.31 -22.63 -5.99
N ASP A 23 -0.98 -22.70 -5.89
CA ASP A 23 -0.24 -23.92 -5.53
C ASP A 23 0.30 -23.92 -4.09
N TYR A 24 -0.02 -22.89 -3.29
CA TYR A 24 0.60 -22.67 -1.97
C TYR A 24 -0.19 -23.21 -0.79
N SER A 25 -0.99 -24.26 -0.99
CA SER A 25 -1.74 -24.92 0.09
C SER A 25 -0.93 -25.99 0.84
N GLN A 26 0.29 -26.31 0.40
CA GLN A 26 1.08 -27.43 0.94
C GLN A 26 2.61 -27.15 1.01
N LYS A 27 3.05 -25.91 1.28
CA LYS A 27 4.47 -25.67 1.61
C LYS A 27 4.65 -24.48 2.54
N LEU A 28 4.40 -24.75 3.82
CA LEU A 28 4.82 -23.93 4.95
C LEU A 28 6.35 -24.03 5.12
N SER A 29 7.11 -23.59 4.13
CA SER A 29 8.58 -23.63 4.13
C SER A 29 9.12 -22.26 3.74
N LEU A 30 9.43 -21.49 4.78
CA LEU A 30 10.57 -20.58 4.90
C LEU A 30 11.43 -20.39 3.63
N ASP A 31 10.96 -19.59 2.67
CA ASP A 31 11.84 -18.92 1.73
C ASP A 31 11.36 -17.48 1.54
N LYS A 32 12.32 -16.57 1.57
CA LYS A 32 12.13 -15.15 1.81
C LYS A 32 11.43 -14.50 0.63
N ALA A 33 10.14 -14.27 0.76
CA ALA A 33 9.52 -13.15 0.11
C ALA A 33 8.93 -12.25 1.19
N PRO A 34 9.46 -11.03 1.39
CA PRO A 34 8.73 -9.97 2.06
C PRO A 34 7.62 -9.49 1.12
N GLU A 35 6.76 -10.41 0.67
CA GLU A 35 5.78 -10.17 -0.38
C GLU A 35 4.60 -9.40 0.23
N CYS A 36 4.71 -8.07 0.11
CA CYS A 36 3.72 -7.07 0.52
C CYS A 36 3.56 -6.84 2.04
N ASN A 37 4.57 -6.25 2.68
CA ASN A 37 4.46 -5.73 4.04
C ASN A 37 3.20 -4.85 4.23
N LEU A 38 2.86 -4.03 3.23
CA LEU A 38 1.66 -3.20 3.28
C LEU A 38 0.36 -4.02 3.36
N LEU A 39 0.23 -5.09 2.56
CA LEU A 39 -0.98 -5.93 2.57
C LEU A 39 -1.09 -6.67 3.91
N ALA A 40 0.03 -7.17 4.43
CA ALA A 40 0.08 -7.79 5.76
C ALA A 40 -0.29 -6.82 6.90
N LEU A 41 -0.02 -5.53 6.74
CA LEU A 41 -0.39 -4.50 7.72
C LEU A 41 -1.89 -4.21 7.72
N ILE A 42 -2.49 -4.05 6.53
CA ILE A 42 -3.91 -3.67 6.38
C ILE A 42 -4.86 -4.88 6.37
N SER A 43 -4.35 -6.06 6.07
CA SER A 43 -5.09 -7.32 6.04
C SER A 43 -4.82 -8.15 7.29
N SER A 44 -5.71 -9.09 7.56
CA SER A 44 -5.64 -10.06 8.66
C SER A 44 -6.23 -11.37 8.15
N PRO A 45 -6.03 -12.51 8.83
CA PRO A 45 -6.59 -13.80 8.39
C PRO A 45 -8.12 -13.79 8.21
N VAL A 46 -8.81 -12.79 8.75
CA VAL A 46 -10.25 -12.57 8.61
C VAL A 46 -10.63 -11.52 7.55
N GLY A 47 -9.66 -10.99 6.79
CA GLY A 47 -9.81 -9.95 5.78
C GLY A 47 -9.20 -8.60 6.15
N ILE A 48 -9.55 -7.53 5.43
CA ILE A 48 -9.08 -6.16 5.70
C ILE A 48 -9.47 -5.71 7.11
N LYS A 49 -8.51 -5.18 7.85
CA LYS A 49 -8.71 -4.66 9.21
C LYS A 49 -9.77 -3.56 9.20
N LYS A 50 -10.78 -3.72 10.06
CA LYS A 50 -11.88 -2.75 10.21
C LYS A 50 -11.37 -1.35 10.52
N GLY A 51 -10.32 -1.22 11.33
CA GLY A 51 -9.69 0.07 11.67
C GLY A 51 -9.14 0.80 10.44
N TRP A 52 -8.47 0.10 9.53
CA TRP A 52 -7.99 0.67 8.26
C TRP A 52 -9.14 1.11 7.37
N LYS A 53 -10.13 0.22 7.19
CA LYS A 53 -11.30 0.52 6.36
C LYS A 53 -12.05 1.75 6.87
N ARG A 54 -12.24 1.85 8.19
CA ARG A 54 -12.88 3.00 8.82
C ARG A 54 -12.05 4.26 8.63
N TYR A 55 -10.74 4.19 8.87
CA TYR A 55 -9.83 5.30 8.68
C TYR A 55 -9.89 5.86 7.25
N ILE A 56 -9.78 5.03 6.21
CA ILE A 56 -9.87 5.48 4.81
C ILE A 56 -11.23 6.12 4.50
N GLN A 57 -12.32 5.62 5.10
CA GLN A 57 -13.64 6.23 4.95
C GLN A 57 -13.75 7.58 5.68
N GLU A 58 -13.15 7.71 6.87
CA GLU A 58 -13.14 8.93 7.68
C GLU A 58 -12.16 9.99 7.15
N LEU A 59 -11.09 9.57 6.44
CA LEU A 59 -10.03 10.43 5.92
C LEU A 59 -10.56 11.46 4.89
N GLY A 60 -11.69 11.19 4.25
CA GLY A 60 -12.29 12.07 3.24
C GLY A 60 -11.47 12.23 1.95
N ILE A 61 -10.37 11.47 1.82
CA ILE A 61 -9.50 11.42 0.65
C ILE A 61 -9.71 10.05 -0.02
N PRO A 62 -9.99 9.99 -1.34
CA PRO A 62 -10.04 8.72 -2.04
C PRO A 62 -8.69 8.00 -1.94
N ALA A 63 -8.74 6.71 -1.63
CA ALA A 63 -7.57 5.83 -1.59
C ALA A 63 -7.71 4.73 -2.64
N ARG A 64 -6.65 4.51 -3.41
CA ARG A 64 -6.50 3.42 -4.37
C ARG A 64 -5.34 2.53 -3.98
N PHE A 65 -5.47 1.25 -4.31
CA PHE A 65 -4.49 0.23 -4.02
C PHE A 65 -4.14 -0.40 -5.36
N LEU A 66 -2.89 -0.25 -5.79
CA LEU A 66 -2.40 -0.70 -7.10
C LEU A 66 -1.17 -1.59 -6.90
N HIS A 67 -0.99 -2.54 -7.79
CA HIS A 67 0.27 -3.27 -7.91
C HIS A 67 1.35 -2.37 -8.53
N LYS A 68 2.61 -2.79 -8.38
CA LYS A 68 3.74 -2.10 -9.00
C LYS A 68 3.48 -1.85 -10.50
N ASP A 69 3.19 -2.93 -11.21
CA ASP A 69 2.94 -2.93 -12.64
C ASP A 69 1.75 -2.01 -13.02
N GLU A 70 0.62 -2.12 -12.33
CA GLU A 70 -0.55 -1.25 -12.56
C GLU A 70 -0.22 0.23 -12.36
N TYR A 71 0.61 0.55 -11.36
CA TYR A 71 1.05 1.92 -11.15
C TYR A 71 2.00 2.38 -12.27
N GLU A 72 2.95 1.54 -12.68
CA GLU A 72 3.89 1.88 -13.75
C GLU A 72 3.18 2.03 -15.11
N GLU A 73 2.13 1.26 -15.36
CA GLU A 73 1.25 1.40 -16.54
C GLU A 73 0.43 2.69 -16.49
N GLU A 74 -0.21 3.03 -15.36
CA GLU A 74 -1.06 4.24 -15.26
C GLU A 74 -0.24 5.54 -15.12
N PHE A 75 0.89 5.48 -14.42
CA PHE A 75 1.63 6.67 -13.96
C PHE A 75 3.08 6.74 -14.46
N GLY A 76 3.62 5.66 -15.02
CA GLY A 76 5.00 5.56 -15.47
C GLY A 76 5.95 4.98 -14.40
N ALA A 77 7.18 4.70 -14.82
CA ALA A 77 8.16 3.97 -14.02
C ALA A 77 8.41 4.56 -12.62
N LEU A 78 8.57 3.68 -11.64
CA LEU A 78 8.86 4.03 -10.26
C LEU A 78 10.37 4.07 -10.01
N LEU A 79 10.89 5.21 -9.54
CA LEU A 79 12.30 5.37 -9.14
C LEU A 79 12.55 5.01 -7.67
N THR A 80 11.50 4.74 -6.89
CA THR A 80 11.57 4.54 -5.44
C THR A 80 11.40 3.07 -5.08
N PRO A 81 12.07 2.57 -4.02
CA PRO A 81 11.88 1.21 -3.55
C PRO A 81 10.46 1.00 -3.02
N LEU A 82 9.83 -0.06 -3.50
CA LEU A 82 8.49 -0.49 -3.10
C LEU A 82 8.54 -1.47 -1.91
N PRO A 83 7.44 -1.63 -1.15
CA PRO A 83 6.13 -0.97 -1.30
C PRO A 83 6.19 0.53 -1.01
N ALA A 84 5.28 1.35 -1.55
CA ALA A 84 5.29 2.79 -1.28
C ALA A 84 3.87 3.39 -1.30
N VAL A 85 3.70 4.52 -0.64
CA VAL A 85 2.45 5.29 -0.62
C VAL A 85 2.70 6.64 -1.26
N PHE A 86 1.92 6.94 -2.30
CA PHE A 86 1.95 8.20 -3.02
C PHE A 86 0.69 9.01 -2.74
N LEU A 87 0.85 10.33 -2.66
CA LEU A 87 -0.23 11.30 -2.64
C LEU A 87 -0.22 12.08 -3.93
N HIS A 88 -1.30 11.94 -4.69
CA HIS A 88 -1.52 12.68 -5.91
C HIS A 88 -2.34 13.91 -5.55
N ILE A 89 -1.77 15.09 -5.73
CA ILE A 89 -2.43 16.36 -5.51
C ILE A 89 -2.48 17.10 -6.84
N GLN A 90 -3.67 17.16 -7.44
CA GLN A 90 -3.92 17.73 -8.77
C GLN A 90 -3.02 17.12 -9.85
N LYS A 91 -1.86 17.74 -10.15
CA LYS A 91 -0.87 17.29 -11.14
C LYS A 91 0.45 16.82 -10.50
N THR A 92 0.58 16.95 -9.19
CA THR A 92 1.81 16.59 -8.46
C THR A 92 1.65 15.22 -7.83
N ARG A 93 2.70 14.41 -7.93
CA ARG A 93 2.85 13.14 -7.20
C ARG A 93 3.88 13.32 -6.11
N ILE A 94 3.50 13.00 -4.88
CA ILE A 94 4.37 13.14 -3.70
C ILE A 94 4.49 11.77 -3.06
N LEU A 95 5.73 11.31 -2.83
CA LEU A 95 5.98 10.12 -2.03
C LEU A 95 5.68 10.46 -0.56
N LEU A 96 4.60 9.92 0.00
CA LEU A 96 4.28 10.08 1.42
C LEU A 96 5.10 9.13 2.28
N ILE A 97 5.13 7.85 1.89
CA ILE A 97 5.74 6.78 2.68
C ILE A 97 6.53 5.88 1.75
N SER A 98 7.82 5.70 2.07
CA SER A 98 8.73 4.83 1.32
C SER A 98 8.68 3.39 1.85
N GLY A 99 9.17 2.43 1.06
CA GLY A 99 9.26 1.03 1.51
C GLY A 99 10.09 0.82 2.77
N ASP A 100 11.11 1.65 2.97
CA ASP A 100 11.92 1.65 4.19
C ASP A 100 11.09 2.01 5.43
N GLU A 101 10.23 3.03 5.34
CA GLU A 101 9.33 3.44 6.42
C GLU A 101 8.27 2.36 6.69
N LEU A 102 7.69 1.80 5.63
CA LEU A 102 6.74 0.68 5.74
C LEU A 102 7.37 -0.57 6.34
N GLY A 103 8.66 -0.81 6.07
CA GLY A 103 9.41 -1.93 6.63
C GLY A 103 9.63 -1.82 8.14
N ARG A 104 9.64 -0.59 8.68
CA ARG A 104 9.75 -0.34 10.13
C ARG A 104 8.41 -0.50 10.84
N ILE A 105 7.30 -0.32 10.14
CA ILE A 105 5.95 -0.44 10.69
C ILE A 105 5.58 -1.91 10.88
N LYS A 106 5.04 -2.22 12.07
CA LYS A 106 4.58 -3.57 12.44
C LYS A 106 3.06 -3.69 12.57
N THR A 107 2.36 -2.58 12.76
CA THR A 107 0.91 -2.57 13.00
C THR A 107 0.20 -1.59 12.07
N VAL A 108 -1.10 -1.83 11.88
CA VAL A 108 -1.94 -0.93 11.08
C VAL A 108 -2.10 0.43 11.74
N GLU A 109 -2.01 0.48 13.06
CA GLU A 109 -2.13 1.71 13.85
C GLU A 109 -0.93 2.63 13.59
N ASP A 110 0.29 2.08 13.55
CA ASP A 110 1.49 2.80 13.13
C ASP A 110 1.37 3.33 11.70
N LEU A 111 0.83 2.52 10.78
CA LEU A 111 0.58 2.95 9.41
C LEU A 111 -0.40 4.14 9.37
N ILE A 112 -1.50 4.07 10.11
CA ILE A 112 -2.49 5.14 10.19
C ILE A 112 -1.87 6.41 10.81
N ALA A 113 -1.08 6.27 11.87
CA ALA A 113 -0.39 7.37 12.51
C ALA A 113 0.60 8.04 11.54
N LEU A 114 1.38 7.25 10.81
CA LEU A 114 2.33 7.75 9.82
C LEU A 114 1.64 8.46 8.66
N VAL A 115 0.55 7.89 8.13
CA VAL A 115 -0.24 8.53 7.07
C VAL A 115 -0.83 9.86 7.57
N ASN A 116 -1.40 9.92 8.77
CA ASN A 116 -1.90 11.17 9.34
C ASN A 116 -0.80 12.21 9.51
N GLN A 117 0.38 11.81 10.01
CA GLN A 117 1.53 12.71 10.16
C GLN A 117 1.94 13.32 8.83
N LYS A 118 1.95 12.52 7.74
CA LYS A 118 2.38 13.00 6.42
C LYS A 118 1.31 13.82 5.69
N ILE A 119 0.02 13.60 5.96
CA ILE A 119 -1.10 14.32 5.31
C ILE A 119 -1.48 15.60 6.07
N GLY A 120 -1.38 15.58 7.41
CA GLY A 120 -1.74 16.70 8.28
C GLY A 120 -0.58 17.61 8.67
N GLY A 121 0.64 17.29 8.24
CA GLY A 121 1.85 18.11 8.40
C GLY A 121 2.01 19.19 7.35
#